data_AF-A0A9R1VY85-F1
#
_entry.id   AF-A0A9R1VY85-F1
#
_cell.length_a   1.000
_cell.length_b   1.000
_cell.length_c   1.000
_cell.angle_alpha   90.00
_cell.angle_beta   90.00
_cell.angle_gamma   90.00
#
_symmetry.space_group_name_H-M   'P 1'
#
loop_
_entity.id
_entity.type
_entity.pdbx_description
1 polymer ?
#
loop_
_entity_poly.entity_id
_entity_poly.type
_entity_poly.pdbx_seq_one_letter_code
_entity_poly.pdbx_strand_id
1 'polypeptide(L)'
;MPWLWTDDNGDIFSDKSLRHLIVVRLNTGNYEVFKWVKWILKKVNCFIWHSFKDRIVTASNLIKRGIIVTSTCCPFCCEVEEDINHFFFHLQVLLYGVIEVAI
;
A
#
# COMPACT_ATOMS: atom_id res chain seq x y z
N MET A 1 11.16 -29.94 19.72
CA MET A 1 11.14 -30.01 18.26
C MET A 1 10.61 -28.67 17.74
N PRO A 2 11.40 -27.85 17.02
CA PRO A 2 10.89 -26.62 16.43
C PRO A 2 9.97 -26.96 15.25
N TRP A 3 8.90 -26.20 15.05
CA TRP A 3 8.05 -26.31 13.88
C TRP A 3 8.82 -25.78 12.66
N LEU A 4 9.51 -26.66 11.92
CA LEU A 4 10.08 -26.32 10.63
C LEU A 4 8.98 -26.38 9.58
N TRP A 5 8.71 -25.25 8.93
CA TRP A 5 7.90 -25.23 7.72
C TRP A 5 8.72 -25.88 6.60
N THR A 6 8.14 -26.87 5.94
CA THR A 6 8.69 -27.50 4.74
C THR A 6 7.81 -27.16 3.55
N ASP A 7 8.39 -27.00 2.37
CA ASP A 7 7.62 -26.85 1.14
C ASP A 7 7.01 -28.20 0.69
N ASP A 8 6.25 -28.19 -0.42
CA ASP A 8 5.60 -29.39 -0.98
C ASP A 8 6.60 -30.49 -1.39
N ASN A 9 7.90 -30.15 -1.50
CA ASN A 9 8.98 -31.08 -1.82
C ASN A 9 9.72 -31.59 -0.56
N GLY A 10 9.32 -31.16 0.63
CA GLY A 10 9.94 -31.55 1.89
C GLY A 10 11.23 -30.78 2.21
N ASP A 11 11.58 -29.75 1.44
CA ASP A 11 12.73 -28.90 1.70
C ASP A 11 12.40 -27.84 2.77
N ILE A 12 13.41 -27.44 3.54
CA ILE A 12 13.25 -26.41 4.57
C ILE A 12 12.82 -25.11 3.89
N PHE A 13 11.70 -24.56 4.34
CA PHE A 13 11.12 -23.33 3.82
C PHE A 13 12.11 -22.17 3.98
N SER A 14 12.61 -21.66 2.86
CA SER A 14 13.56 -20.53 2.82
C SER A 14 12.87 -19.23 2.39
N ASP A 15 13.42 -18.08 2.79
CA ASP A 15 12.97 -16.76 2.30
C ASP A 15 13.03 -16.68 0.76
N LYS A 16 13.96 -17.42 0.13
CA LYS A 16 14.07 -17.52 -1.33
C LYS A 16 12.86 -18.25 -1.93
N SER A 17 12.46 -19.38 -1.35
CA SER A 17 11.30 -20.17 -1.77
C SER A 17 10.00 -19.36 -1.63
N LEU A 18 9.84 -18.68 -0.49
CA LEU A 18 8.70 -17.80 -0.21
C LEU A 18 8.59 -16.66 -1.23
N ARG A 19 9.68 -15.92 -1.48
CA ARG A 19 9.69 -14.83 -2.44
C ARG A 19 9.35 -15.30 -3.84
N HIS A 20 9.85 -16.46 -4.24
CA HIS A 20 9.55 -17.04 -5.55
C HIS A 20 8.06 -17.37 -5.67
N LEU A 21 7.46 -18.04 -4.68
CA LEU A 21 6.02 -18.34 -4.66
C LEU A 21 5.17 -17.07 -4.72
N ILE A 22 5.51 -16.04 -3.95
CA ILE A 22 4.82 -14.75 -3.97
C ILE A 22 4.89 -14.13 -5.37
N VAL A 23 6.08 -14.09 -5.99
CA VAL A 23 6.27 -13.53 -7.34
C VAL A 23 5.50 -14.32 -8.39
N VAL A 24 5.53 -15.65 -8.35
CA VAL A 24 4.78 -16.50 -9.28
C VAL A 24 3.28 -16.24 -9.12
N ARG A 25 2.77 -16.20 -7.88
CA ARG A 25 1.34 -16.00 -7.63
C ARG A 25 0.87 -14.60 -8.00
N LEU A 26 1.69 -13.60 -7.67
CA LEU A 26 1.60 -12.25 -8.21
C LEU A 26 2.06 -12.21 -9.66
N ASN A 27 2.07 -13.23 -10.49
CA ASN A 27 2.28 -13.06 -11.95
C ASN A 27 1.23 -13.84 -12.73
N THR A 28 0.58 -14.82 -12.10
CA THR A 28 -0.48 -15.64 -12.71
C THR A 28 -1.86 -14.96 -12.70
N GLY A 29 -2.06 -13.85 -11.97
CA GLY A 29 -3.32 -13.12 -11.95
C GLY A 29 -3.36 -11.98 -12.95
N ASN A 30 -4.54 -11.66 -13.50
CA ASN A 30 -4.84 -10.39 -14.20
C ASN A 30 -4.89 -9.21 -13.20
N TYR A 31 -3.93 -9.13 -12.29
CA TYR A 31 -3.86 -8.01 -11.35
C TYR A 31 -3.09 -6.89 -12.04
N GLU A 32 -3.62 -5.66 -11.99
CA GLU A 32 -2.82 -4.51 -12.42
C GLU A 32 -1.55 -4.45 -11.57
N VAL A 33 -0.41 -4.47 -12.25
CA VAL A 33 0.92 -4.57 -11.64
C VAL A 33 1.41 -3.17 -11.29
N PHE A 34 1.49 -2.87 -10.01
CA PHE A 34 2.13 -1.65 -9.55
C PHE A 34 3.65 -1.72 -9.75
N LYS A 35 4.21 -0.79 -10.52
CA LYS A 35 5.65 -0.71 -10.77
C LYS A 35 6.32 0.14 -9.70
N TRP A 36 7.22 -0.47 -8.93
CA TRP A 36 8.02 0.23 -7.92
C TRP A 36 8.96 1.26 -8.56
N VAL A 37 8.96 2.47 -7.99
CA VAL A 37 9.82 3.59 -8.43
C VAL A 37 11.13 3.54 -7.65
N LYS A 38 12.26 3.27 -8.31
CA LYS A 38 13.54 3.00 -7.62
C LYS A 38 14.12 4.20 -6.88
N TRP A 39 13.81 5.43 -7.30
CA TRP A 39 14.45 6.66 -6.79
C TRP A 39 13.70 7.31 -5.62
N ILE A 40 12.50 6.84 -5.28
CA ILE A 40 11.75 7.35 -4.12
C ILE A 40 11.93 6.46 -2.90
N LEU A 41 11.67 7.02 -1.72
CA LEU A 41 11.72 6.30 -0.45
C LEU A 41 10.79 5.06 -0.49
N LYS A 42 11.25 3.95 0.10
CA LYS A 42 10.47 2.70 0.20
C LYS A 42 9.09 2.93 0.82
N LYS A 43 8.99 3.79 1.85
CA LYS A 43 7.71 4.15 2.49
C LYS A 43 6.74 4.81 1.52
N VAL A 44 7.24 5.68 0.63
CA VAL A 44 6.41 6.36 -0.39
C VAL A 44 5.94 5.34 -1.43
N ASN A 45 6.81 4.44 -1.90
CA ASN A 45 6.37 3.36 -2.79
C ASN A 45 5.30 2.47 -2.15
N CYS A 46 5.48 2.04 -0.90
CA CYS A 46 4.48 1.25 -0.18
C CYS A 46 3.15 1.99 -0.12
N PHE A 47 3.19 3.29 0.21
CA PHE A 47 2.01 4.12 0.26
C PHE A 47 1.28 4.20 -1.09
N ILE A 48 2.00 4.50 -2.18
CA ILE A 48 1.41 4.55 -3.52
C ILE A 48 0.85 3.18 -3.92
N TRP A 49 1.53 2.08 -3.59
CA TRP A 49 1.02 0.73 -3.82
C TRP A 49 -0.29 0.44 -3.06
N HIS A 50 -0.38 0.89 -1.81
CA HIS A 50 -1.63 0.80 -1.04
C HIS A 50 -2.74 1.64 -1.66
N SER A 51 -2.42 2.84 -2.14
CA SER A 51 -3.39 3.69 -2.86
C SER A 51 -3.91 3.03 -4.12
N PHE A 52 -3.00 2.50 -4.93
CA PHE A 52 -3.30 1.87 -6.19
C PHE A 52 -4.30 0.71 -6.03
N LYS A 53 -4.36 0.13 -4.83
CA LYS A 53 -5.27 -0.96 -4.49
C LYS A 53 -6.51 -0.51 -3.72
N ASP A 54 -6.81 0.79 -3.67
CA ASP A 54 -7.88 1.39 -2.85
C ASP A 54 -7.81 0.93 -1.37
N ARG A 55 -6.57 0.73 -0.87
CA ARG A 55 -6.30 0.13 0.43
C ARG A 55 -5.88 1.10 1.51
N ILE A 56 -5.83 2.40 1.21
CA ILE A 56 -5.55 3.45 2.18
C ILE A 56 -6.73 3.60 3.14
N VAL A 57 -6.39 3.89 4.40
CA VAL A 57 -7.33 4.21 5.46
C VAL A 57 -7.86 5.63 5.24
N THR A 58 -8.73 5.81 4.26
CA THR A 58 -9.56 7.01 4.11
C THR A 58 -10.93 6.76 4.74
N ALA A 59 -11.62 7.81 5.20
CA ALA A 59 -12.97 7.69 5.75
C ALA A 59 -13.92 6.95 4.79
N SER A 60 -13.87 7.28 3.50
CA SER A 60 -14.68 6.62 2.47
C SER A 60 -14.36 5.11 2.34
N ASN A 61 -13.10 4.70 2.46
CA ASN A 61 -12.71 3.29 2.40
C ASN A 61 -13.01 2.53 3.69
N LEU A 62 -13.01 3.21 4.83
CA LEU A 62 -13.48 2.63 6.10
C LEU A 62 -14.97 2.32 6.03
N ILE A 63 -15.79 3.23 5.50
CA ILE A 63 -17.22 3.02 5.31
C ILE A 63 -17.50 1.85 4.36
N LYS A 64 -16.80 1.77 3.22
CA LYS A 64 -16.92 0.63 2.29
C LYS A 64 -16.63 -0.73 2.96
N ARG A 65 -15.81 -0.75 4.01
CA ARG A 65 -15.47 -1.95 4.79
C ARG A 65 -16.43 -2.20 5.97
N GLY A 66 -17.47 -1.38 6.13
CA GLY A 66 -18.43 -1.48 7.23
C GLY A 66 -17.90 -0.96 8.57
N ILE A 67 -16.80 -0.20 8.56
CA ILE A 67 -16.27 0.44 9.78
C ILE A 67 -17.00 1.75 9.99
N ILE A 68 -17.58 1.92 11.18
CA ILE A 68 -18.29 3.16 11.56
C ILE A 68 -17.25 4.25 11.79
N VAL A 69 -17.39 5.36 11.09
CA VAL A 69 -16.54 6.55 11.19
C VAL A 69 -17.38 7.71 11.72
N THR A 70 -16.82 8.51 12.63
CA THR A 70 -17.54 9.61 13.28
C THR A 70 -17.71 10.82 12.37
N SER A 71 -16.83 10.98 11.39
CA SER A 71 -16.88 12.02 10.37
C SER A 71 -16.31 11.46 9.06
N THR A 72 -16.91 11.85 7.94
CA THR A 72 -16.39 11.56 6.60
C THR A 72 -15.53 12.68 6.07
N CYS A 73 -15.53 13.86 6.71
CA CYS A 73 -14.73 14.99 6.30
C CYS A 73 -13.23 14.69 6.47
N CYS A 74 -12.45 15.13 5.49
CA CYS A 74 -11.00 15.10 5.53
C CYS A 74 -10.47 15.80 6.78
N PRO A 75 -9.58 15.17 7.57
CA PRO A 75 -9.03 15.78 8.77
C PRO A 75 -8.08 16.96 8.48
N PHE A 76 -7.65 17.14 7.23
CA PHE A 76 -6.76 18.23 6.83
C PHE A 76 -7.50 19.50 6.40
N CYS A 77 -8.60 19.38 5.64
CA CYS A 77 -9.36 20.54 5.16
C CYS A 77 -10.68 20.75 5.89
N CYS A 78 -11.22 19.72 6.56
CA CYS A 78 -12.52 19.70 7.25
C CYS A 78 -13.75 20.03 6.38
N GLU A 79 -13.60 20.24 5.07
CA GLU A 79 -14.65 20.72 4.17
C GLU A 79 -15.18 19.64 3.21
N VAL A 80 -14.32 18.74 2.76
CA VAL A 80 -14.62 17.74 1.72
C VAL A 80 -14.48 16.34 2.30
N GLU A 81 -15.27 15.39 1.80
CA GLU A 81 -15.12 13.97 2.15
C GLU A 81 -13.68 13.48 1.88
N GLU A 82 -13.14 12.71 2.83
CA GLU A 82 -11.83 12.07 2.66
C GLU A 82 -11.93 10.91 1.67
N ASP A 83 -11.61 11.20 0.42
CA ASP A 83 -11.37 10.19 -0.62
C ASP A 83 -9.88 10.11 -0.97
N ILE A 84 -9.51 9.07 -1.74
CA ILE A 84 -8.11 8.88 -2.14
C ILE A 84 -7.59 10.07 -2.94
N ASN A 85 -8.39 10.66 -3.84
CA ASN A 85 -7.92 11.76 -4.68
C ASN A 85 -7.60 13.00 -3.84
N HIS A 86 -8.51 13.36 -2.95
CA HIS A 86 -8.37 14.47 -2.02
C HIS A 86 -7.20 14.27 -1.07
N PHE A 87 -7.04 13.06 -0.52
CA PHE A 87 -5.86 12.69 0.28
C PHE A 87 -4.55 12.79 -0.53
N PHE A 88 -4.58 12.41 -1.81
CA PHE A 88 -3.43 12.50 -2.71
C PHE A 88 -3.03 13.93 -3.04
N PHE A 89 -3.97 14.86 -3.21
CA PHE A 89 -3.63 16.27 -3.43
C PHE A 89 -2.86 16.84 -2.26
N HIS A 90 -3.26 16.53 -1.02
CA HIS A 90 -2.51 16.91 0.17
C HIS A 90 -1.12 16.28 0.20
N LEU A 91 -0.97 15.02 -0.18
CA LEU A 91 0.33 14.35 -0.24
C LEU A 91 1.23 14.81 -1.38
N GLN A 92 0.68 15.17 -2.54
CA GLN A 92 1.45 15.72 -3.64
C GLN A 92 2.12 17.01 -3.18
N VAL A 93 1.36 17.90 -2.55
CA VAL A 93 1.90 19.14 -1.95
C VAL A 93 3.00 18.82 -0.93
N LEU A 94 2.82 17.80 -0.09
CA LEU A 94 3.85 17.37 0.87
C LEU A 94 5.09 16.75 0.20
N LEU A 95 4.94 15.98 -0.88
CA LEU A 95 6.07 15.40 -1.60
C LEU A 95 6.88 16.46 -2.36
N TYR A 96 6.23 17.40 -3.03
CA TYR A 96 6.92 18.54 -3.63
C TYR A 96 7.65 19.37 -2.56
N GLY A 97 7.01 19.67 -1.44
CA GLY A 97 7.64 20.40 -0.34
C GLY A 97 8.80 19.65 0.32
N VAL A 98 8.69 18.33 0.51
CA VAL A 98 9.78 17.51 1.07
C VAL A 98 10.92 17.34 0.07
N ILE A 99 10.65 17.30 -1.23
CA ILE A 99 11.70 17.25 -2.27
C ILE A 99 12.44 18.59 -2.35
N GLU A 100 11.75 19.73 -2.30
CA GLU A 100 12.41 21.06 -2.29
C GLU A 100 13.25 21.32 -1.04
N VAL A 101 12.86 20.78 0.12
CA VAL A 101 13.64 20.93 1.37
C VAL A 101 14.80 19.92 1.46
N ALA A 102 14.79 18.86 0.64
CA ALA A 102 15.82 17.82 0.63
C ALA A 102 16.87 17.98 -0.48
N ILE A 103 16.80 19.04 -1.28
CA ILE A 103 17.80 19.45 -2.30
C ILE A 103 18.49 20.73 -1.82
#